data_AF-A0A9E6PGU2-F1
#
_entry.id   AF-A0A9E6PGU2-F1
#
_cell.length_a   1.000
_cell.length_b   1.000
_cell.length_c   1.000
_cell.angle_alpha   90.00
_cell.angle_beta   90.00
_cell.angle_gamma   90.00
#
_symmetry.space_group_name_H-M   'P 1'
#
loop_
_entity.id
_entity.type
_entity.pdbx_description
1 polymer ?
#
loop_
_entity_poly.entity_id
_entity_poly.type
_entity_poly.pdbx_seq_one_letter_code
_entity_poly.pdbx_strand_id
1 'polypeptide(L)' 'MDRRRFNNPHLAIRAAGADAARKGGKVFHCPYQHPAMQSSWLKGFSQAQQLDLDFL' A
#
# COMPACT_ATOMS: atom_id res chain seq x y z
N MET A 1 18.55 4.53 -21.16
CA MET A 1 17.84 3.91 -20.02
C MET A 1 16.41 4.43 -19.99
N ASP A 2 15.43 3.56 -20.23
CA ASP A 2 14.00 3.92 -20.23
C ASP A 2 13.54 4.30 -18.82
N ARG A 3 13.50 5.61 -18.52
CA ARG A 3 13.05 6.14 -17.22
C ARG A 3 11.56 5.94 -16.94
N ARG A 4 10.79 5.47 -17.93
CA ARG A 4 9.34 5.20 -17.83
C ARG A 4 9.01 4.11 -16.80
N ARG A 5 9.94 3.17 -16.55
CA ARG A 5 9.75 2.05 -15.60
C ARG A 5 9.82 2.50 -14.12
N PHE A 6 10.44 3.64 -13.86
CA PHE A 6 10.59 4.22 -12.51
C PHE A 6 9.40 5.07 -12.08
N ASN A 7 8.43 5.32 -12.97
CA ASN A 7 7.24 6.10 -12.66
C ASN A 7 6.00 5.20 -12.56
N ASN A 8 6.11 4.08 -11.84
CA ASN A 8 4.97 3.23 -11.51
C ASN A 8 4.40 3.68 -10.16
N PRO A 9 3.43 4.61 -10.13
CA PRO A 9 2.88 5.14 -8.88
C PRO A 9 2.33 4.02 -7.99
N HIS A 10 1.83 2.93 -8.60
CA HIS A 10 1.31 1.75 -7.90
C HIS A 10 2.31 1.11 -6.92
N LEU A 11 3.61 1.13 -7.21
CA LEU A 11 4.62 0.57 -6.30
C LEU A 11 4.83 1.46 -5.06
N ALA A 12 4.95 2.77 -5.27
CA ALA A 12 5.08 3.74 -4.19
C ALA A 12 3.82 3.75 -3.30
N ILE A 13 2.64 3.68 -3.94
CA ILE A 13 1.35 3.63 -3.26
C ILE A 13 1.21 2.33 -2.44
N ARG A 14 1.67 1.20 -2.97
CA ARG A 14 1.70 -0.07 -2.22
C ARG A 14 2.60 0.01 -1.00
N ALA A 15 3.80 0.60 -1.13
CA ALA A 15 4.70 0.82 -0.01
C ALA A 15 4.08 1.73 1.07
N ALA A 16 3.41 2.81 0.67
CA ALA A 16 2.67 3.68 1.58
C ALA A 16 1.53 2.95 2.32
N GLY A 17 0.87 2.00 1.66
CA GLY A 17 -0.12 1.12 2.29
C GLY A 17 0.48 0.23 3.36
N ALA A 18 1.61 -0.42 3.04
CA ALA A 18 2.32 -1.26 4.00
C ALA A 18 2.82 -0.46 5.22
N ASP A 19 3.32 0.76 5.00
CA ASP A 19 3.72 1.66 6.08
C ASP A 19 2.56 2.07 6.98
N ALA A 20 1.40 2.36 6.39
CA ALA A 20 0.21 2.72 7.14
C ALA A 20 -0.28 1.57 8.02
N ALA A 21 -0.25 0.33 7.51
CA ALA A 21 -0.58 -0.86 8.30
C ALA A 21 0.40 -1.06 9.47
N ARG A 22 1.71 -0.98 9.22
CA ARG A 22 2.74 -1.11 10.26
C ARG A 22 2.64 -0.04 11.37
N LYS A 23 2.10 1.13 11.05
CA LYS A 23 1.85 2.22 12.01
C LYS A 23 0.52 2.05 12.78
N GLY A 24 -0.21 0.95 12.57
CA GLY A 24 -1.54 0.75 13.17
C GLY A 24 -2.62 1.66 12.58
N GLY A 25 -2.41 2.18 11.36
CA GLY A 25 -3.40 2.92 10.61
C GLY A 25 -4.62 2.04 10.29
N LYS A 26 -5.72 2.67 9.83
CA LYS A 26 -6.93 1.96 9.45
C LYS A 26 -7.18 2.11 7.95
N VAL A 27 -7.87 1.13 7.36
CA VAL A 27 -8.19 1.11 5.91
C VAL A 27 -8.89 2.39 5.44
N PHE A 28 -9.78 2.95 6.26
CA PHE A 28 -10.52 4.17 5.91
C PHE A 28 -9.66 5.44 5.89
N HIS A 29 -8.40 5.39 6.36
CA HIS A 29 -7.44 6.49 6.22
C HIS A 29 -6.75 6.52 4.84
N CYS A 30 -7.14 5.65 3.90
CA CYS A 30 -6.58 5.65 2.55
C CYS A 30 -6.71 7.04 1.90
N PRO A 31 -5.60 7.71 1.53
CA PRO A 31 -5.64 9.09 1.02
C PRO A 31 -5.95 9.17 -0.47
N TYR A 32 -6.03 8.03 -1.17
CA TYR A 32 -6.22 7.99 -2.62
C TYR A 32 -7.71 7.92 -2.95
N GLN A 33 -8.16 8.71 -3.92
CA GLN A 33 -9.55 8.68 -4.41
C GLN A 33 -9.70 7.83 -5.69
N HIS A 34 -8.62 7.68 -6.46
CA HIS A 34 -8.64 6.92 -7.71
C HIS A 34 -8.68 5.40 -7.44
N PRO A 35 -9.65 4.63 -8.00
CA PRO A 35 -9.84 3.22 -7.65
C PRO A 35 -8.59 2.34 -7.82
N ALA A 36 -7.84 2.51 -8.91
CA ALA A 36 -6.62 1.74 -9.16
C ALA A 36 -5.50 2.05 -8.14
N MET A 37 -5.46 3.28 -7.62
CA MET A 37 -4.50 3.69 -6.59
C MET A 37 -4.92 3.15 -5.22
N GLN A 38 -6.21 3.26 -4.87
CA GLN A 38 -6.77 2.65 -3.67
C GLN A 38 -6.48 1.15 -3.63
N SER A 39 -6.75 0.41 -4.70
CA SER A 39 -6.46 -1.02 -4.78
C SER A 39 -4.98 -1.33 -4.53
N SER A 40 -4.08 -0.52 -5.08
CA SER A 40 -2.63 -0.68 -4.87
C SER A 40 -2.23 -0.43 -3.42
N TRP A 41 -2.82 0.58 -2.79
CA TRP A 41 -2.59 0.92 -1.38
C TRP A 41 -3.11 -0.18 -0.46
N LEU A 42 -4.36 -0.60 -0.67
CA LEU A 42 -5.01 -1.68 0.09
C LEU A 42 -4.22 -2.98 0.00
N LYS A 43 -3.68 -3.32 -1.17
CA LYS A 43 -2.84 -4.50 -1.35
C LYS A 43 -1.59 -4.47 -0.48
N GLY A 44 -0.94 -3.31 -0.35
CA GLY A 44 0.22 -3.16 0.54
C GLY A 44 -0.16 -3.18 2.01
N PHE A 45 -1.27 -2.52 2.35
CA PHE A 45 -1.82 -2.47 3.70
C PHE A 45 -2.17 -3.87 4.21
N SER A 46 -2.98 -4.63 3.46
CA SER A 46 -3.37 -6.00 3.81
C SER A 46 -2.18 -6.95 3.88
N GLN A 47 -1.19 -6.81 2.97
CA GLN A 47 0.02 -7.63 3.03
C GLN A 47 0.81 -7.41 4.34
N ALA A 48 0.95 -6.15 4.78
CA ALA A 48 1.64 -5.84 6.02
C ALA A 48 0.82 -6.25 7.27
N GLN A 49 -0.52 -6.19 7.22
CA GLN A 49 -1.36 -6.73 8.29
C GLN A 49 -1.31 -8.26 8.37
N GLN A 50 -1.25 -8.95 7.25
CA GLN A 50 -1.13 -10.42 7.24
C GLN A 50 0.18 -10.89 7.87
N LEU A 51 1.29 -10.20 7.60
CA LEU A 51 2.58 -10.50 8.24
C LEU A 51 2.58 -10.24 9.75
N ASP A 52 1.69 -9.37 10.24
CA ASP A 52 1.47 -9.13 11.68
C ASP A 52 0.59 -10.23 12.30
N LEU A 53 -0.36 -10.77 11.52
CA LEU A 53 -1.25 -11.88 11.92
C LEU A 53 -0.54 -13.23 11.97
N ASP A 54 0.58 -13.42 11.27
CA ASP A 54 1.37 -14.67 11.28
C ASP A 54 2.16 -14.92 12.60
N PHE A 55 1.84 -14.20 13.68
CA PHE A 55 2.52 -14.29 14.98
C PHE A 55 1.63 -14.60 16.19
N LEU A 56 0.48 -15.27 16.05
CA LEU A 56 -0.24 -15.88 17.18
C LEU A 56 -1.14 -17.06 16.78
#